data_AF-A0A920AHZ7-F1
#
_entry.id   AF-A0A920AHZ7-F1
#
_cell.length_a   1.000
_cell.length_b   1.000
_cell.length_c   1.000
_cell.angle_alpha   90.00
_cell.angle_beta   90.00
_cell.angle_gamma   90.00
#
_symmetry.space_group_name_H-M   'P 1'
#
loop_
_entity.id
_entity.type
_entity.pdbx_description
1 polymer ?
#
loop_
_entity_poly.entity_id
_entity_poly.type
_entity_poly.pdbx_seq_one_letter_code
_entity_poly.pdbx_strand_id
1 'polypeptide(L)'
;MTTADSLHEPKLVKSSAVVGSATMLSRVLGLLRDVVLANLIGANGNADAFFVAFKIPNFLRRLFAEGAFAQAFVPVLADTREHGGQAAVRALVDRAAGVLGGTLLVLTLITVMASPVVATFFAPAFSVIPPSWR
;
A
#
# COMPACT_ATOMS: atom_id res chain seq x y z
N MET A 1 42.60 -22.20 8.07
CA MET A 1 41.82 -22.68 9.23
C MET A 1 40.78 -21.59 9.52
N THR A 2 39.53 -21.88 9.16
CA THR A 2 38.39 -20.95 9.14
C THR A 2 37.92 -20.66 10.57
N THR A 3 37.97 -19.39 11.00
CA THR A 3 37.28 -18.91 12.20
C THR A 3 36.95 -17.42 12.03
N ALA A 4 35.91 -17.11 11.26
CA ALA A 4 35.28 -15.79 11.28
C ALA A 4 33.80 -15.87 10.90
N ASP A 5 33.13 -16.96 11.29
CA ASP A 5 31.71 -17.20 11.06
C ASP A 5 31.07 -17.37 12.44
N SER A 6 30.36 -16.36 12.97
CA SER A 6 29.36 -16.51 14.07
C SER A 6 28.82 -15.24 14.77
N LEU A 7 29.10 -13.98 14.38
CA LEU A 7 28.83 -12.85 15.30
C LEU A 7 27.62 -11.92 15.00
N HIS A 8 26.69 -12.21 14.07
CA HIS A 8 25.53 -11.30 13.90
C HIS A 8 24.20 -11.91 13.40
N GLU A 9 23.87 -13.15 13.76
CA GLU A 9 22.61 -13.81 13.33
C GLU A 9 21.31 -13.48 14.11
N PRO A 10 21.28 -13.19 15.43
CA PRO A 10 20.01 -13.14 16.19
C PRO A 10 19.14 -11.91 15.87
N LYS A 11 19.72 -10.82 15.35
CA LYS A 11 18.98 -9.59 15.01
C LYS A 11 18.18 -9.73 13.71
N LEU A 12 18.70 -10.44 12.72
CA LEU A 12 18.03 -10.62 11.43
C LEU A 12 16.83 -11.55 11.56
N VAL A 13 16.99 -12.69 12.23
CA VAL A 13 15.89 -13.64 12.48
C VAL A 13 14.75 -12.97 13.26
N LYS A 14 15.07 -12.19 14.29
CA LYS A 14 14.08 -11.42 15.06
C LYS A 14 13.36 -10.38 14.20
N SER A 15 14.09 -9.66 13.34
CA SER A 15 13.51 -8.62 12.48
C SER A 15 12.59 -9.21 11.41
N SER A 16 13.02 -10.31 10.78
CA SER A 16 12.21 -11.05 9.81
C SER A 16 10.96 -11.65 10.45
N ALA A 17 11.05 -12.18 11.67
CA ALA A 17 9.89 -12.69 12.41
C ALA A 17 8.87 -11.59 12.71
N VAL A 18 9.33 -10.40 13.11
CA VAL A 18 8.44 -9.25 13.36
C VAL A 18 7.72 -8.82 12.08
N VAL A 19 8.45 -8.61 10.98
CA VAL A 19 7.85 -8.21 9.69
C VAL A 19 6.90 -9.28 9.15
N GLY A 20 7.28 -10.56 9.24
CA GLY A 20 6.47 -11.69 8.81
C GLY A 20 5.17 -11.80 9.62
N SER A 21 5.24 -11.67 10.94
CA SER A 21 4.06 -11.68 11.82
C SER A 21 3.12 -10.51 11.54
N ALA A 22 3.66 -9.29 11.37
CA ALA A 22 2.88 -8.11 11.02
C ALA A 22 2.18 -8.27 9.64
N THR A 23 2.87 -8.91 8.69
CA THR A 23 2.32 -9.23 7.37
C THR A 23 1.18 -10.25 7.48
N MET A 24 1.37 -11.34 8.24
CA MET A 24 0.33 -12.35 8.45
C MET A 24 -0.90 -11.76 9.15
N LEU A 25 -0.68 -10.96 10.19
CA LEU A 25 -1.76 -10.29 10.90
C LEU A 25 -2.56 -9.38 9.96
N SER A 26 -1.87 -8.60 9.13
CA SER A 26 -2.52 -7.74 8.13
C SER A 26 -3.35 -8.53 7.12
N ARG A 27 -2.89 -9.73 6.71
CA ARG A 27 -3.66 -10.62 5.83
C ARG A 27 -4.90 -11.18 6.50
N VAL A 28 -4.78 -11.64 7.75
CA VAL A 28 -5.92 -12.16 8.53
C VAL A 28 -6.97 -11.08 8.74
N LEU A 29 -6.56 -9.85 9.10
CA LEU A 29 -7.47 -8.70 9.21
C LEU A 29 -8.15 -8.36 7.87
N GLY A 30 -7.42 -8.47 6.75
CA GLY A 30 -7.98 -8.30 5.42
C GLY A 30 -9.05 -9.35 5.08
N LEU A 31 -8.80 -10.62 5.41
CA LEU A 31 -9.77 -11.70 5.23
C LEU A 31 -11.02 -11.49 6.09
N LEU A 32 -10.84 -11.08 7.35
CA LEU A 32 -11.93 -10.72 8.25
C LEU A 32 -12.79 -9.59 7.68
N ARG A 33 -12.17 -8.53 7.14
CA ARG A 33 -12.90 -7.47 6.45
C ARG A 33 -13.73 -8.03 5.30
N ASP A 34 -13.17 -8.88 4.46
CA ASP A 34 -13.87 -9.42 3.29
C ASP A 34 -15.05 -10.30 3.71
N VAL A 35 -14.91 -11.12 4.75
CA VAL A 35 -15.99 -11.91 5.34
C VAL A 35 -17.08 -11.01 5.92
N VAL A 36 -16.72 -9.96 6.67
CA VAL A 36 -17.68 -9.01 7.24
C VAL A 36 -18.44 -8.29 6.13
N LEU A 37 -17.77 -7.82 5.08
CA LEU A 37 -18.41 -7.17 3.95
C LEU A 37 -19.35 -8.10 3.19
N ALA A 38 -18.95 -9.37 2.99
CA ALA A 38 -19.80 -10.37 2.35
C ALA A 38 -21.08 -10.65 3.15
N ASN A 39 -21.00 -10.66 4.50
CA ASN A 39 -22.15 -10.87 5.37
C ASN A 39 -23.05 -9.64 5.50
N LEU A 40 -22.48 -8.42 5.54
CA LEU A 40 -23.25 -7.19 5.73
C LEU A 40 -23.89 -6.67 4.44
N ILE A 41 -23.21 -6.79 3.30
CA ILE A 41 -23.65 -6.21 2.03
C ILE A 41 -24.32 -7.27 1.14
N GLY A 42 -23.96 -8.55 1.29
CA GLY A 42 -24.46 -9.63 0.43
C GLY A 42 -23.87 -9.61 -0.99
N ALA A 43 -24.20 -10.61 -1.81
CA ALA A 43 -23.77 -10.72 -3.21
C ALA A 43 -24.62 -9.82 -4.14
N ASN A 44 -24.59 -8.52 -3.89
CA ASN A 44 -25.40 -7.51 -4.56
C ASN A 44 -24.49 -6.57 -5.38
N GLY A 45 -25.00 -5.88 -6.41
CA GLY A 45 -24.20 -4.98 -7.27
C GLY A 45 -23.41 -3.89 -6.51
N ASN A 46 -23.83 -3.54 -5.29
CA ASN A 46 -23.10 -2.64 -4.39
C ASN A 46 -21.79 -3.23 -3.86
N ALA A 47 -21.71 -4.54 -3.63
CA ALA A 47 -20.49 -5.22 -3.19
C ALA A 47 -19.43 -5.21 -4.30
N ASP A 48 -19.82 -5.47 -5.54
CA ASP A 48 -18.91 -5.44 -6.67
C ASP A 48 -18.35 -4.04 -6.92
N ALA A 49 -19.18 -2.99 -6.82
CA ALA A 49 -18.74 -1.60 -6.90
C ALA A 49 -17.73 -1.25 -5.79
N PHE A 50 -17.99 -1.71 -4.55
CA PHE A 50 -17.07 -1.54 -3.44
C PHE A 50 -15.72 -2.23 -3.70
N PHE A 51 -15.72 -3.50 -4.15
CA PHE A 51 -14.50 -4.24 -4.43
C PHE A 51 -13.70 -3.64 -5.59
N VAL A 52 -14.36 -3.12 -6.63
CA VAL A 52 -13.69 -2.39 -7.71
C VAL A 52 -13.06 -1.10 -7.19
N ALA A 53 -13.79 -0.30 -6.43
CA ALA A 53 -13.25 0.91 -5.83
C ALA A 53 -12.04 0.61 -4.93
N PHE A 54 -12.09 -0.49 -4.18
CA PHE A 54 -11.00 -0.91 -3.30
C PHE A 54 -9.74 -1.38 -4.06
N LYS A 55 -9.86 -1.82 -5.32
CA LYS A 55 -8.70 -2.21 -6.13
C LYS A 55 -7.84 -1.02 -6.55
N ILE A 56 -8.42 0.16 -6.74
CA ILE A 56 -7.70 1.35 -7.23
C ILE A 56 -6.58 1.76 -6.24
N PRO A 57 -6.85 1.96 -4.93
CA PRO A 57 -5.79 2.26 -3.96
C PRO A 57 -4.78 1.13 -3.81
N ASN A 58 -5.24 -0.13 -3.86
CA ASN A 58 -4.34 -1.28 -3.73
C ASN A 58 -3.38 -1.40 -4.90
N PHE A 59 -3.84 -1.14 -6.13
CA PHE A 59 -2.99 -1.12 -7.31
C PHE A 59 -1.90 -0.04 -7.18
N LEU A 60 -2.29 1.18 -6.81
CA LEU A 60 -1.34 2.28 -6.61
C LEU A 60 -0.33 1.98 -5.49
N ARG A 61 -0.78 1.39 -4.38
CA ARG A 61 0.09 0.93 -3.29
C ARG A 61 1.09 -0.11 -3.78
N ARG A 62 0.66 -1.09 -4.58
CA ARG A 62 1.56 -2.11 -5.17
C ARG A 62 2.57 -1.47 -6.13
N LEU A 63 2.13 -0.52 -6.96
CA LEU A 63 2.96 0.12 -7.97
C LEU A 63 4.04 1.03 -7.34
N PHE A 64 3.65 1.87 -6.37
CA PHE A 64 4.55 2.89 -5.82
C PHE A 64 5.21 2.49 -4.50
N ALA A 65 4.51 1.78 -3.61
CA ALA A 65 4.98 1.55 -2.24
C ALA A 65 5.63 0.17 -2.01
N GLU A 66 5.16 -0.89 -2.67
CA GLU A 66 5.69 -2.25 -2.44
C GLU A 66 7.08 -2.50 -3.03
N GLY A 67 7.56 -1.68 -3.99
CA GLY A 67 8.85 -1.91 -4.64
C GLY A 67 9.66 -0.63 -4.90
N ALA A 68 9.13 0.26 -5.74
CA ALA A 68 9.90 1.39 -6.27
C ALA A 68 10.33 2.39 -5.18
N PHE A 69 9.41 2.79 -4.30
CA PHE A 69 9.73 3.76 -3.26
C PHE A 69 10.72 3.21 -2.24
N ALA A 70 10.49 2.00 -1.70
CA ALA A 70 11.37 1.42 -0.68
C ALA A 70 12.79 1.19 -1.21
N GLN A 71 12.93 0.72 -2.46
CA GLN A 71 14.24 0.51 -3.09
C GLN A 71 15.02 1.81 -3.28
N ALA A 72 14.36 2.93 -3.59
CA ALA A 72 15.02 4.22 -3.77
C ALA A 72 15.22 4.97 -2.44
N PHE A 73 14.28 4.87 -1.51
CA PHE A 73 14.25 5.65 -0.28
C PHE A 73 15.17 5.08 0.80
N VAL A 74 15.24 3.75 0.95
CA VAL A 74 16.04 3.12 2.02
C VAL A 74 17.54 3.43 1.89
N PRO A 75 18.18 3.33 0.71
CA PRO A 75 19.58 3.70 0.55
C PRO A 75 19.85 5.17 0.88
N VAL A 76 18.99 6.08 0.39
CA VAL A 76 19.13 7.52 0.63
C VAL A 76 18.96 7.85 2.12
N LEU A 77 18.02 7.20 2.80
CA LEU A 77 17.81 7.35 4.24
C LEU A 77 18.99 6.82 5.06
N ALA A 78 19.57 5.69 4.66
CA ALA A 78 20.75 5.11 5.31
C ALA A 78 21.95 6.05 5.18
N ASP A 79 22.23 6.54 3.97
CA ASP A 79 23.31 7.48 3.70
C ASP A 79 23.13 8.81 4.46
N THR A 80 21.91 9.36 4.46
CA THR A 80 21.59 10.60 5.20
C THR A 80 21.73 10.42 6.71
N ARG A 81 21.44 9.22 7.24
CA ARG A 81 21.65 8.91 8.67
C ARG A 81 23.13 8.84 9.03
N GLU A 82 23.95 8.30 8.14
CA GLU A 82 25.38 8.12 8.38
C GLU A 82 26.14 9.45 8.29
N HIS A 83 25.80 10.30 7.33
CA HIS A 83 26.55 11.53 7.04
C HIS A 83 25.88 12.84 7.53
N GLY A 84 24.55 12.88 7.64
CA GLY A 84 23.78 14.13 7.78
C GLY A 84 23.28 14.45 9.20
N GLY A 85 23.44 13.54 10.15
CA GLY A 85 22.88 13.70 11.51
C GLY A 85 21.34 13.78 11.54
N GLN A 86 20.79 13.98 12.74
CA GLN A 86 19.32 13.88 12.96
C GLN A 86 18.51 14.95 12.22
N ALA A 87 19.07 16.16 12.08
CA ALA A 87 18.38 17.26 11.40
C ALA A 87 18.20 16.99 9.89
N ALA A 88 19.23 16.45 9.22
CA ALA A 88 19.14 16.12 7.80
C ALA A 88 18.17 14.96 7.55
N VAL A 89 18.17 13.95 8.43
CA VAL A 89 17.22 12.84 8.36
C VAL A 89 15.78 13.35 8.48
N ARG A 90 15.51 14.25 9.42
CA ARG A 90 14.19 14.84 9.59
C ARG A 90 13.77 15.65 8.37
N ALA A 91 14.66 16.48 7.84
CA ALA A 91 14.39 17.24 6.62
C ALA A 91 14.13 16.34 5.40
N LEU A 92 14.83 15.21 5.27
CA LEU A 92 14.59 14.23 4.22
C LEU A 92 13.20 13.60 4.36
N VAL A 93 12.85 13.14 5.57
CA VAL A 93 11.54 12.53 5.85
C VAL A 93 10.41 13.53 5.61
N ASP A 94 10.55 14.77 6.08
CA ASP A 94 9.54 15.81 5.91
C ASP A 94 9.31 16.13 4.43
N ARG A 95 10.37 16.22 3.63
CA ARG A 95 10.26 16.42 2.16
C ARG A 95 9.63 15.21 1.48
N ALA A 96 10.06 13.99 1.81
CA ALA A 96 9.51 12.78 1.22
C ALA A 96 8.02 12.63 1.55
N ALA A 97 7.63 12.86 2.81
CA ALA A 97 6.24 12.83 3.25
C ALA A 97 5.41 13.94 2.60
N GLY A 98 5.95 15.16 2.48
CA GLY A 98 5.27 16.28 1.82
C GLY A 98 5.03 16.03 0.34
N VAL A 99 6.03 15.53 -0.39
CA VAL A 99 5.90 15.20 -1.81
C VAL A 99 4.95 14.02 -2.01
N LEU A 100 5.13 12.91 -1.30
CA LEU A 100 4.25 11.75 -1.41
C LEU A 100 2.81 12.09 -1.02
N GLY A 101 2.63 12.76 0.11
CA GLY A 101 1.31 13.19 0.60
C GLY A 101 0.64 14.16 -0.37
N GLY A 102 1.38 15.14 -0.88
CA GLY A 102 0.88 16.09 -1.89
C GLY A 102 0.49 15.40 -3.18
N THR A 103 1.34 14.51 -3.71
CA THR A 103 1.03 13.73 -4.93
C THR A 103 -0.19 12.84 -4.72
N LEU A 104 -0.30 12.14 -3.59
CA LEU A 104 -1.45 11.30 -3.27
C LEU A 104 -2.73 12.12 -3.13
N LEU A 105 -2.65 13.30 -2.53
CA LEU A 105 -3.79 14.21 -2.37
C LEU A 105 -4.29 14.71 -3.74
N VAL A 106 -3.38 15.19 -4.60
CA VAL A 106 -3.72 15.61 -5.96
C VAL A 106 -4.29 14.45 -6.77
N LEU A 107 -3.67 13.27 -6.71
CA LEU A 107 -4.16 12.07 -7.39
C LEU A 107 -5.56 11.68 -6.91
N THR A 108 -5.82 11.76 -5.60
CA THR A 108 -7.13 11.49 -5.02
C THR A 108 -8.17 12.48 -5.51
N LEU A 109 -7.87 13.78 -5.50
CA LEU A 109 -8.77 14.82 -6.02
C LEU A 109 -9.10 14.58 -7.50
N ILE A 110 -8.08 14.33 -8.32
CA ILE A 110 -8.27 14.02 -9.75
C ILE A 110 -9.15 12.78 -9.93
N THR A 111 -8.89 11.72 -9.15
CA THR A 111 -9.64 10.46 -9.23
C THR A 111 -11.10 10.64 -8.85
N VAL A 112 -11.38 11.44 -7.82
CA VAL A 112 -12.76 11.75 -7.39
C VAL A 112 -13.48 12.56 -8.47
N MET A 113 -12.82 13.59 -9.02
CA MET A 113 -13.39 14.41 -10.10
C MET A 113 -13.61 13.60 -11.39
N ALA A 114 -12.69 12.70 -11.72
CA ALA A 114 -12.74 11.83 -12.89
C ALA A 114 -13.44 10.49 -12.61
N SER A 115 -14.17 10.35 -11.50
CA SER A 115 -14.78 9.10 -11.07
C SER A 115 -15.60 8.36 -12.14
N PRO A 116 -16.40 9.00 -13.02
CA PRO A 116 -17.13 8.25 -14.04
C PRO A 116 -16.21 7.61 -15.09
N VAL A 117 -15.10 8.27 -15.44
CA VAL A 117 -14.10 7.76 -16.40
C VAL A 117 -13.23 6.68 -15.75
N VAL A 118 -12.87 6.86 -14.47
CA VAL A 118 -12.10 5.87 -13.71
C VAL A 118 -12.94 4.61 -13.51
N ALA A 119 -14.23 4.75 -13.23
CA ALA A 119 -15.14 3.62 -13.09
C ALA A 119 -15.26 2.80 -14.38
N THR A 120 -15.34 3.42 -15.56
CA THR A 120 -15.39 2.67 -16.83
C THR A 120 -14.07 1.95 -17.16
N PHE A 121 -12.93 2.50 -16.75
CA PHE A 121 -11.63 1.85 -16.96
C PHE A 121 -11.42 0.62 -16.04
N PHE A 122 -11.77 0.73 -14.75
CA PHE A 122 -11.60 -0.36 -13.78
C PHE A 122 -12.78 -1.34 -13.75
N ALA A 123 -13.92 -0.94 -14.28
CA ALA A 123 -15.19 -1.68 -14.27
C ALA A 123 -15.94 -1.61 -15.63
N PRO A 124 -15.30 -1.94 -16.77
CA PRO A 124 -15.94 -1.85 -18.10
C PRO A 124 -17.15 -2.78 -18.24
N ALA A 125 -17.24 -3.84 -17.43
CA ALA A 125 -18.38 -4.76 -17.42
C ALA A 125 -19.69 -4.10 -16.92
N PHE A 126 -19.63 -3.06 -16.07
CA PHE A 126 -20.80 -2.35 -15.57
C PHE A 126 -21.44 -1.42 -16.61
N SER A 127 -20.68 -0.97 -17.61
CA SER A 127 -21.23 -0.21 -18.74
C SER A 127 -22.00 -1.08 -19.74
N VAL A 128 -21.89 -2.41 -19.66
CA VAL A 128 -22.51 -3.37 -20.59
C VAL A 128 -23.71 -4.09 -19.95
N ILE A 129 -23.84 -4.10 -18.62
CA ILE A 129 -24.92 -4.77 -17.90
C ILE A 129 -25.89 -3.70 -17.35
N PRO A 130 -27.18 -3.70 -17.76
CA PRO A 130 -28.16 -2.75 -17.25
C PRO A 130 -28.37 -2.93 -15.74
N PRO A 131 -28.64 -1.86 -14.98
CA PRO A 131 -28.78 -1.92 -13.54
C PRO A 131 -29.93 -2.85 -13.14
N SER A 132 -29.63 -3.88 -12.33
CA SER A 132 -30.55 -4.92 -11.90
C SER A 132 -31.36 -4.59 -10.64
N TRP A 133 -31.51 -3.31 -10.27
CA TRP A 133 -32.40 -2.88 -9.19
C TRP A 133 -33.86 -2.70 -9.64
N ARG A 134 -34.30 -3.50 -10.62
CA ARG A 134 -35.70 -3.91 -10.79
C ARG A 134 -35.82 -5.34 -10.31
#